data_AF-A0A1X0JIP3-F1
#
_entry.id   AF-A0A1X0JIP3-F1
#
_cell.length_a   1.000
_cell.length_b   1.000
_cell.length_c   1.000
_cell.angle_alpha   90.00
_cell.angle_beta   90.00
_cell.angle_gamma   90.00
#
_symmetry.space_group_name_H-M   'P 1'
#
loop_
_entity.id
_entity.type
_entity.pdbx_description
1 polymer ?
#
loop_
_entity_poly.entity_id
_entity_poly.type
_entity_poly.pdbx_seq_one_letter_code
_entity_poly.pdbx_strand_id
1 'polypeptide(L)'
;QDTSELFFDGVRVPKTHLLGDTEGQGFFQLMTQLPQERLIVAVGAVAAMELALHQTIEYTRQREAFGRTIFGFQNTKFTLAEAATETRIARVFLDHCICLHLDGKLDVQTVAMAKWWTTERAMKVLDDCL
;
A
#
# COMPACT_ATOMS: atom_id res chain seq x y z
N GLN A 1 -11.57 -8.62 -1.34
CA GLN A 1 -11.92 -9.02 0.04
C GLN A 1 -13.24 -8.34 0.34
N ASP A 2 -14.22 -9.11 0.80
CA ASP A 2 -15.52 -8.57 1.15
C ASP A 2 -15.48 -8.05 2.59
N THR A 3 -15.98 -6.84 2.81
CA THR A 3 -16.13 -6.27 4.15
C THR A 3 -17.53 -6.58 4.64
N SER A 4 -17.66 -7.12 5.84
CA SER A 4 -18.96 -7.47 6.43
C SER A 4 -18.96 -7.17 7.92
N GLU A 5 -20.14 -6.80 8.42
CA GLU A 5 -20.38 -6.70 9.86
C GLU A 5 -20.58 -8.10 10.43
N LEU A 6 -20.00 -8.36 11.60
CA LEU A 6 -20.14 -9.61 12.33
C LEU A 6 -20.72 -9.33 13.72
N PHE A 7 -21.73 -10.11 14.11
CA PHE A 7 -22.34 -10.09 15.44
C PHE A 7 -22.28 -11.48 16.06
N PHE A 8 -21.87 -11.57 17.32
CA PHE A 8 -21.74 -12.82 18.05
C PHE A 8 -22.68 -12.80 19.25
N ASP A 9 -23.71 -13.65 19.24
CA ASP A 9 -24.63 -13.87 20.37
C ASP A 9 -24.65 -15.35 20.76
N GLY A 10 -24.32 -15.64 22.02
CA GLY A 10 -24.28 -16.99 22.55
C GLY A 10 -23.31 -17.95 21.84
N VAL A 11 -22.37 -17.45 21.04
CA VAL A 11 -21.44 -18.29 20.26
C VAL A 11 -20.47 -19.01 21.20
N ARG A 12 -20.48 -20.34 21.15
CA ARG A 12 -19.60 -21.19 21.95
C ARG A 12 -18.35 -21.53 21.14
N VAL A 13 -17.18 -21.15 21.66
CA VAL A 13 -15.88 -21.49 21.08
C VAL A 13 -15.16 -22.46 22.02
N PRO A 14 -14.73 -23.65 21.56
CA PRO A 14 -13.99 -24.59 22.39
C PRO A 14 -12.66 -23.99 22.86
N LYS A 15 -12.21 -24.34 24.08
CA LYS A 15 -10.90 -23.91 24.62
C LYS A 15 -9.73 -24.24 23.69
N THR A 16 -9.83 -25.31 22.90
CA THR A 16 -8.83 -25.72 21.91
C THR A 16 -8.65 -24.75 20.74
N HIS A 17 -9.53 -23.76 20.58
CA HIS A 17 -9.40 -22.69 19.59
C HIS A 17 -8.77 -21.41 20.18
N LEU A 18 -8.35 -21.41 21.45
CA LEU A 18 -7.53 -20.34 21.99
C LEU A 18 -6.19 -20.30 21.24
N LEU A 19 -5.82 -19.14 20.72
CA LEU A 19 -4.53 -18.95 20.09
C LEU A 19 -3.45 -18.81 21.16
N GLY A 20 -2.47 -19.72 21.13
CA GLY A 20 -1.46 -19.88 22.17
C GLY A 20 -1.99 -20.64 23.40
N ASP A 21 -1.18 -20.69 24.46
CA ASP A 21 -1.44 -21.59 25.60
C ASP A 21 -2.21 -20.92 26.76
N THR A 22 -2.23 -19.58 26.81
CA THR A 22 -2.68 -18.81 27.98
C THR A 22 -3.66 -17.70 27.61
N GLU A 23 -4.71 -17.53 28.42
CA GLU A 23 -5.69 -16.45 28.27
C GLU A 23 -5.08 -15.06 28.49
N GLY A 24 -5.71 -14.03 27.93
CA GLY A 24 -5.28 -12.63 28.08
C GLY A 24 -4.09 -12.21 27.22
N GLN A 25 -3.54 -13.09 26.39
CA GLN A 25 -2.37 -12.80 25.55
C GLN A 25 -2.70 -12.24 24.16
N GLY A 26 -3.99 -12.19 23.78
CA GLY A 26 -4.41 -11.80 22.43
C GLY A 26 -3.90 -10.44 21.97
N PHE A 27 -3.86 -9.44 22.86
CA PHE A 27 -3.34 -8.11 22.51
C PHE A 27 -1.85 -8.16 22.16
N PHE A 28 -1.03 -8.82 22.96
CA PHE A 28 0.41 -8.94 22.70
C PHE A 28 0.70 -9.76 21.44
N GLN A 29 -0.04 -10.86 21.24
CA GLN A 29 0.03 -11.66 20.03
C GLN A 29 -0.34 -10.84 18.79
N LEU A 30 -1.37 -9.99 18.85
CA LEU A 30 -1.72 -9.09 17.76
C LEU A 30 -0.59 -8.07 17.50
N MET A 31 -0.02 -7.49 18.56
CA MET A 31 1.05 -6.50 18.44
C MET A 31 2.30 -7.04 17.73
N THR A 32 2.58 -8.35 17.80
CA THR A 32 3.71 -8.95 17.04
C THR A 32 3.42 -9.08 15.55
N GLN A 33 2.15 -9.15 15.13
CA GLN A 33 1.74 -9.25 13.73
C GLN A 33 1.56 -7.88 13.05
N LEU A 34 1.30 -6.82 13.83
CA LEU A 34 1.07 -5.47 13.29
C LEU A 34 2.15 -4.94 12.33
N PRO A 35 3.46 -5.21 12.52
CA PRO A 35 4.46 -4.84 11.53
C PRO A 35 4.20 -5.45 10.15
N GLN A 36 3.89 -6.75 10.10
CA GLN A 36 3.59 -7.44 8.85
C GLN A 36 2.32 -6.90 8.20
N GLU A 37 1.25 -6.69 8.98
CA GLU A 37 -0.01 -6.09 8.49
C GLU A 37 0.23 -4.71 7.85
N ARG A 38 1.03 -3.85 8.50
CA ARG A 38 1.39 -2.53 7.95
C ARG A 38 2.19 -2.64 6.66
N LEU A 39 3.11 -3.61 6.57
CA LEU A 39 3.89 -3.83 5.37
C LEU A 39 2.99 -4.25 4.20
N ILE A 40 2.02 -5.13 4.43
CA ILE A 40 1.05 -5.55 3.41
C ILE A 40 0.27 -4.35 2.85
N VAL A 41 -0.15 -3.42 3.70
CA VAL A 41 -0.82 -2.18 3.26
C VAL A 41 0.10 -1.33 2.37
N ALA A 42 1.38 -1.18 2.75
CA ALA A 42 2.36 -0.46 1.94
C ALA A 42 2.57 -1.14 0.57
N VAL A 43 2.62 -2.48 0.52
CA VAL A 43 2.69 -3.24 -0.74
C VAL A 43 1.52 -2.89 -1.66
N GLY A 44 0.29 -2.91 -1.13
CA GLY A 44 -0.90 -2.55 -1.90
C GLY A 44 -0.84 -1.12 -2.44
N ALA A 45 -0.41 -0.16 -1.62
CA ALA A 45 -0.31 1.24 -2.01
C ALA A 45 0.67 1.47 -3.17
N VAL A 46 1.88 0.90 -3.09
CA VAL A 46 2.88 1.06 -4.16
C VAL A 46 2.46 0.34 -5.44
N ALA A 47 1.88 -0.86 -5.34
CA ALA A 47 1.37 -1.57 -6.51
C ALA A 47 0.26 -0.78 -7.21
N ALA A 48 -0.63 -0.13 -6.46
CA ALA A 48 -1.67 0.72 -7.01
C ALA A 48 -1.10 1.95 -7.74
N MET A 49 -0.07 2.61 -7.18
CA MET A 49 0.63 3.72 -7.83
C MET A 49 1.26 3.30 -9.15
N GLU A 50 1.97 2.16 -9.18
CA GLU A 50 2.61 1.64 -10.38
C GLU A 50 1.60 1.33 -11.49
N LEU A 51 0.47 0.70 -11.11
CA LEU A 51 -0.59 0.38 -12.04
C LEU A 51 -1.26 1.65 -12.61
N ALA A 52 -1.62 2.59 -11.74
CA ALA A 52 -2.25 3.84 -12.14
C ALA A 52 -1.35 4.61 -13.10
N LEU A 53 -0.08 4.82 -12.73
CA LEU A 53 0.89 5.50 -13.58
C LEU A 53 1.05 4.82 -14.95
N HIS A 54 1.15 3.49 -14.98
CA HIS A 54 1.24 2.73 -16.22
C HIS A 54 0.01 2.95 -17.12
N GLN A 55 -1.20 2.84 -16.55
CA GLN A 55 -2.45 3.06 -17.27
C GLN A 55 -2.59 4.50 -17.78
N THR A 56 -2.20 5.48 -16.98
CA THR A 56 -2.25 6.90 -17.35
C THR A 56 -1.26 7.24 -18.46
N ILE A 57 -0.05 6.67 -18.44
CA ILE A 57 0.92 6.85 -19.53
C ILE A 57 0.37 6.27 -20.84
N GLU A 58 -0.20 5.07 -20.81
CA GLU A 58 -0.84 4.47 -21.99
C GLU A 58 -1.99 5.35 -22.50
N TYR A 59 -2.90 5.77 -21.61
CA TYR A 59 -4.01 6.63 -21.98
C TYR A 59 -3.57 7.95 -22.59
N THR A 60 -2.61 8.64 -21.97
CA THR A 60 -2.15 9.96 -22.45
C THR A 60 -1.44 9.89 -23.80
N ARG A 61 -0.83 8.74 -24.14
CA ARG A 61 -0.23 8.50 -25.47
C ARG A 61 -1.26 8.24 -26.56
N GLN A 62 -2.39 7.61 -26.21
CA GLN A 62 -3.44 7.24 -27.16
C GLN A 62 -4.48 8.35 -27.33
N ARG A 63 -4.75 9.12 -26.28
CA ARG A 63 -5.75 10.20 -26.30
C ARG A 63 -5.21 11.42 -27.02
N GLU A 64 -5.94 11.89 -28.03
CA GLU A 64 -5.68 13.15 -28.70
C GLU A 64 -6.65 14.26 -28.26
N ALA A 65 -6.12 15.47 -28.11
CA ALA A 65 -6.89 16.70 -27.94
C ALA A 65 -6.08 17.90 -28.45
N PHE A 66 -6.77 18.90 -29.00
CA PHE A 66 -6.15 20.10 -29.56
C PHE A 66 -5.02 19.80 -30.58
N GLY A 67 -5.22 18.76 -31.41
CA GLY A 67 -4.33 18.43 -32.53
C GLY A 67 -3.05 17.67 -32.17
N ARG A 68 -2.91 17.15 -30.94
CA ARG A 68 -1.82 16.25 -30.54
C ARG A 68 -2.25 15.31 -29.42
N THR A 69 -1.40 14.34 -29.07
CA THR A 69 -1.61 13.47 -27.91
C THR A 69 -1.56 14.28 -26.62
N ILE A 70 -2.31 13.85 -25.60
CA ILE A 70 -2.26 14.45 -24.25
C ILE A 70 -0.82 14.37 -23.68
N PHE A 71 -0.10 13.29 -23.97
CA PHE A 71 1.31 13.16 -23.63
C PHE A 71 2.20 14.22 -24.30
N GLY A 72 1.77 14.82 -25.41
CA GLY A 72 2.49 15.89 -26.10
C GLY A 72 2.52 17.21 -25.34
N PHE A 73 1.67 17.41 -24.33
CA PHE A 73 1.64 18.63 -23.52
C PHE A 73 2.71 18.60 -22.44
N GLN A 74 3.44 19.71 -22.29
CA GLN A 74 4.53 19.83 -21.32
C GLN A 74 4.02 19.67 -19.87
N ASN A 75 2.87 20.27 -19.55
CA ASN A 75 2.24 20.15 -18.23
C ASN A 75 2.03 18.67 -17.85
N THR A 76 1.41 17.90 -18.74
CA THR A 76 1.19 16.46 -18.54
C THR A 76 2.50 15.71 -18.31
N LYS A 77 3.56 16.02 -19.07
CA LYS A 77 4.87 15.38 -18.88
C LYS A 77 5.46 15.68 -17.51
N PHE A 78 5.29 16.90 -16.99
CA PHE A 78 5.77 17.27 -15.66
C PHE A 78 5.04 16.52 -14.57
N THR A 79 3.70 16.49 -14.61
CA THR A 79 2.89 15.72 -13.66
C THR A 79 3.27 14.23 -13.68
N LEU A 80 3.37 13.62 -14.86
CA LEU A 80 3.77 12.21 -14.99
C LEU A 80 5.19 11.95 -14.50
N ALA A 81 6.12 12.89 -14.68
CA ALA A 81 7.49 12.76 -14.18
C ALA A 81 7.56 12.83 -12.65
N GLU A 82 6.77 13.70 -12.02
CA GLU A 82 6.65 13.78 -10.56
C GLU A 82 6.03 12.50 -10.00
N ALA A 83 4.91 12.04 -10.57
CA ALA A 83 4.25 10.80 -10.17
C ALA A 83 5.19 9.58 -10.33
N ALA A 84 5.95 9.51 -11.42
CA ALA A 84 6.95 8.46 -11.63
C ALA A 84 8.07 8.51 -10.58
N THR A 85 8.50 9.71 -10.18
CA THR A 85 9.51 9.89 -9.16
C THR A 85 9.01 9.43 -7.79
N GLU A 86 7.83 9.87 -7.37
CA GLU A 86 7.23 9.44 -6.11
C GLU A 86 7.01 7.92 -6.07
N THR A 87 6.50 7.34 -7.16
CA THR A 87 6.31 5.87 -7.29
C THR A 87 7.63 5.13 -7.17
N ARG A 88 8.69 5.62 -7.82
CA ARG A 88 10.02 5.00 -7.75
C ARG A 88 10.61 5.05 -6.33
N ILE A 89 10.48 6.18 -5.63
CA ILE A 89 10.93 6.33 -4.24
C ILE A 89 10.15 5.37 -3.33
N ALA A 90 8.82 5.29 -3.51
CA ALA A 90 7.97 4.38 -2.76
C ALA A 90 8.37 2.91 -2.92
N ARG A 91 8.65 2.50 -4.17
CA ARG A 91 9.15 1.15 -4.48
C ARG A 91 10.46 0.84 -3.77
N VAL A 92 11.45 1.73 -3.86
CA VAL A 92 12.77 1.50 -3.24
C VAL A 92 12.66 1.39 -1.72
N PHE A 93 11.87 2.25 -1.08
CA PHE A 93 11.69 2.19 0.37
C PHE A 93 10.92 0.93 0.81
N LEU A 94 9.89 0.55 0.06
CA LEU A 94 9.14 -0.67 0.30
C LEU A 94 10.03 -1.92 0.17
N ASP A 95 10.82 -2.02 -0.90
CA ASP A 95 11.72 -3.16 -1.12
C ASP A 95 12.75 -3.28 0.01
N HIS A 96 13.28 -2.15 0.51
CA HIS A 96 14.12 -2.15 1.70
C HIS A 96 13.40 -2.72 2.94
N CYS A 97 12.16 -2.30 3.18
CA CYS A 97 11.35 -2.82 4.29
C CYS A 97 11.05 -4.31 4.14
N ILE A 98 10.79 -4.80 2.93
CA ILE A 98 10.58 -6.23 2.64
C ILE A 98 11.84 -7.02 2.97
N CYS A 99 13.02 -6.56 2.53
CA CYS A 99 14.29 -7.22 2.86
C CYS A 99 14.52 -7.28 4.37
N LEU A 100 14.29 -6.18 5.10
CA LEU A 100 14.39 -6.17 6.56
C LEU A 100 13.38 -7.13 7.21
N HIS A 101 12.17 -7.26 6.66
CA HIS A 101 11.15 -8.17 7.19
C HIS A 101 11.55 -9.63 7.02
N LEU A 102 12.05 -10.00 5.84
CA LEU A 102 12.55 -11.35 5.54
C LEU A 102 13.74 -11.73 6.43
N ASP A 103 14.58 -10.76 6.77
CA ASP A 103 15.70 -10.93 7.70
C ASP A 103 15.28 -10.96 9.19
N GLY A 104 14.00 -10.73 9.51
CA GLY A 104 13.52 -10.59 10.89
C GLY A 104 14.02 -9.33 11.61
N LYS A 105 14.46 -8.31 10.86
CA LYS A 105 15.08 -7.07 11.36
C LYS A 105 14.20 -5.83 11.19
N LEU A 106 13.02 -5.96 10.59
CA LEU A 106 12.12 -4.83 10.40
C LEU A 106 11.53 -4.37 11.72
N ASP A 107 11.89 -3.16 12.13
CA ASP A 107 11.36 -2.55 13.34
C ASP A 107 10.00 -1.85 13.10
N VAL A 108 9.30 -1.60 14.20
CA VAL A 108 7.95 -1.02 14.22
C VAL A 108 7.92 0.42 13.66
N GLN A 109 8.98 1.20 13.87
CA GLN A 109 9.04 2.60 13.46
C GLN A 109 9.22 2.68 11.95
N THR A 110 10.16 1.91 11.39
CA THR A 110 10.43 1.87 9.95
C THR A 110 9.20 1.43 9.16
N VAL A 111 8.50 0.37 9.59
CA VAL A 111 7.29 -0.07 8.88
C VAL A 111 6.11 0.90 9.04
N ALA A 112 6.03 1.64 10.15
CA ALA A 112 5.05 2.70 10.32
C ALA A 112 5.29 3.85 9.33
N MET A 113 6.56 4.23 9.11
CA MET A 113 6.95 5.20 8.08
C MET A 113 6.56 4.70 6.69
N ALA A 114 6.85 3.44 6.38
CA ALA A 114 6.52 2.82 5.09
C ALA A 114 5.02 2.88 4.83
N LYS A 115 4.20 2.37 5.74
CA LYS A 115 2.73 2.41 5.59
C LYS A 115 2.25 3.84 5.41
N TRP A 116 2.57 4.74 6.34
CA TRP A 116 2.04 6.11 6.32
C TRP A 116 2.38 6.81 5.02
N TRP A 117 3.68 6.89 4.69
CA TRP A 117 4.14 7.70 3.57
C TRP A 117 3.68 7.12 2.23
N THR A 118 3.76 5.80 2.04
CA THR A 118 3.31 5.18 0.78
C THR A 118 1.81 5.34 0.57
N THR A 119 0.97 5.22 1.62
CA THR A 119 -0.48 5.43 1.46
C THR A 119 -0.84 6.88 1.17
N GLU A 120 -0.15 7.85 1.76
CA GLU A 120 -0.37 9.28 1.47
C GLU A 120 0.06 9.65 0.05
N ARG A 121 1.20 9.11 -0.41
CA ARG A 121 1.66 9.32 -1.79
C ARG A 121 0.78 8.62 -2.81
N ALA A 122 0.27 7.44 -2.49
CA ALA A 122 -0.64 6.73 -3.36
C ALA A 122 -1.88 7.56 -3.68
N MET A 123 -2.54 8.16 -2.67
CA MET A 123 -3.68 9.04 -2.87
C MET A 123 -3.36 10.19 -3.85
N LYS A 124 -2.24 10.88 -3.62
CA LYS A 124 -1.82 11.99 -4.50
C LYS A 124 -1.56 11.52 -5.94
N VAL A 125 -0.77 10.47 -6.12
CA VAL A 125 -0.42 9.96 -7.45
C VAL A 125 -1.64 9.46 -8.20
N LEU A 126 -2.57 8.79 -7.51
CA LEU A 126 -3.84 8.33 -8.09
C LEU A 126 -4.72 9.51 -8.52
N ASP A 127 -4.81 10.57 -7.71
CA ASP A 127 -5.55 11.79 -8.06
C ASP A 127 -4.94 12.50 -9.28
N ASP A 128 -3.61 12.60 -9.35
CA ASP A 128 -2.89 13.18 -10.50
C ASP A 128 -3.04 12.32 -11.78
N CYS A 129 -3.44 11.05 -11.64
CA CYS A 129 -3.64 10.11 -12.73
C CYS A 129 -5.06 10.09 -13.32
N LEU A 130 -6.06 10.61 -12.59
CA LEU A 130 -7.48 10.61 -12.98
C LEU A 130 -7.82 11.81 -13.88
#